data_AF-A0A242K6Q8-F1
#
_entry.id   AF-A0A242K6Q8-F1
#
_cell.length_a   1.000
_cell.length_b   1.000
_cell.length_c   1.000
_cell.angle_alpha   90.00
_cell.angle_beta   90.00
_cell.angle_gamma   90.00
#
_symmetry.space_group_name_H-M   'P 1'
#
loop_
_entity.id
_entity.type
_entity.pdbx_description
1 polymer ?
#
loop_
_entity_poly.entity_id
_entity_poly.type
_entity_poly.pdbx_seq_one_letter_code
_entity_poly.pdbx_strand_id
1 'polypeptide(L)'
;MFFGEKLQSLRELNGLSRKEFADKIGVTEQAVWQYENQYTVPKFEVVNEVKKMFSVRSQFFYTQPFVKQVSKIESIAYRAEDRDSRKKAKMETAFVDFSSYFLDKFEEKLIPPLNTISALREEVIKLSNANSDFDNDSVTLEQIAEHARQKLHIHENKELLYKLEMSGVYILEKNMGASIDAYSTWTENGKPFIVLGNKKKSAVRRNFDLAHELGHLLLYLKMNIKR
;
A
#
# COMPACT_ATOMS: atom_id res chain seq x y z
N MET A 1 -23.10 6.69 18.35
CA MET A 1 -23.30 7.04 16.91
C MET A 1 -22.63 5.96 16.07
N PHE A 2 -23.23 5.54 14.94
CA PHE A 2 -22.63 4.58 14.02
C PHE A 2 -21.72 5.32 13.02
N PHE A 3 -20.49 4.83 12.82
CA PHE A 3 -19.51 5.42 11.91
C PHE A 3 -19.49 4.67 10.58
N GLY A 4 -20.13 5.24 9.57
CA GLY A 4 -20.20 4.69 8.22
C GLY A 4 -18.83 4.52 7.55
N GLU A 5 -17.89 5.40 7.86
CA GLU A 5 -16.51 5.32 7.37
C GLU A 5 -15.85 3.99 7.75
N LYS A 6 -16.07 3.48 8.96
CA LYS A 6 -15.53 2.18 9.38
C LYS A 6 -16.10 1.00 8.60
N LEU A 7 -17.37 1.09 8.22
CA LEU A 7 -18.00 0.11 7.35
C LEU A 7 -17.35 0.14 5.97
N GLN A 8 -17.14 1.34 5.43
CA GLN A 8 -16.46 1.55 4.16
C GLN A 8 -15.05 0.98 4.19
N SER A 9 -14.24 1.30 5.22
CA SER A 9 -12.86 0.82 5.34
C SER A 9 -12.77 -0.70 5.39
N LEU A 10 -13.66 -1.38 6.14
CA LEU A 10 -13.69 -2.85 6.17
C LEU A 10 -14.11 -3.45 4.83
N ARG A 11 -15.13 -2.87 4.17
CA ARG A 11 -15.58 -3.32 2.86
C ARG A 11 -14.43 -3.23 1.84
N GLU A 12 -13.70 -2.11 1.85
CA GLU A 12 -12.60 -1.86 0.92
C GLU A 12 -11.38 -2.73 1.21
N LEU A 13 -11.02 -2.92 2.49
CA LEU A 13 -9.96 -3.84 2.91
C LEU A 13 -10.22 -5.28 2.46
N ASN A 14 -11.49 -5.69 2.38
CA ASN A 14 -11.90 -7.01 1.90
C ASN A 14 -12.12 -7.06 0.37
N GLY A 15 -11.82 -5.97 -0.34
CA GLY A 15 -11.96 -5.90 -1.79
C GLY A 15 -13.39 -6.16 -2.26
N LEU A 16 -14.39 -5.58 -1.58
CA LEU A 16 -15.80 -5.72 -1.97
C LEU A 16 -16.32 -4.41 -2.56
N SER A 17 -17.00 -4.48 -3.69
CA SER A 17 -17.84 -3.37 -4.16
C SER A 17 -19.08 -3.21 -3.27
N ARG A 18 -19.72 -2.04 -3.33
CA ARG A 18 -20.97 -1.81 -2.58
C ARG A 18 -22.04 -2.82 -2.96
N LYS A 19 -22.18 -3.11 -4.26
CA LYS A 19 -23.08 -4.16 -4.76
C LYS A 19 -22.79 -5.53 -4.16
N GLU A 20 -21.56 -6.04 -4.30
CA GLU A 20 -21.18 -7.36 -3.76
C GLU A 20 -21.36 -7.44 -2.24
N PHE A 21 -21.10 -6.34 -1.52
CA PHE A 21 -21.32 -6.28 -0.09
C PHE A 21 -22.81 -6.28 0.26
N ALA A 22 -23.63 -5.53 -0.48
CA ALA A 22 -25.07 -5.47 -0.30
C ALA A 22 -25.73 -6.84 -0.52
N ASP A 23 -25.32 -7.54 -1.59
CA ASP A 23 -25.77 -8.90 -1.90
C ASP A 23 -25.44 -9.88 -0.76
N LYS A 24 -24.26 -9.75 -0.13
CA LYS A 24 -23.83 -10.61 0.98
C LYS A 24 -24.59 -10.38 2.29
N ILE A 25 -25.04 -9.16 2.56
CA ILE A 25 -25.76 -8.81 3.79
C ILE A 25 -27.28 -8.68 3.58
N GLY A 26 -27.78 -8.98 2.38
CA GLY A 26 -29.21 -8.98 2.04
C GLY A 26 -29.86 -7.60 2.01
N VAL A 27 -29.13 -6.56 1.57
CA VAL A 27 -29.66 -5.19 1.44
C VAL A 27 -29.42 -4.63 0.03
N THR A 28 -29.92 -3.43 -0.26
CA THR A 28 -29.68 -2.76 -1.54
C THR A 28 -28.32 -2.05 -1.58
N GLU A 29 -27.71 -1.90 -2.76
CA GLU A 29 -26.48 -1.11 -2.94
C GLU A 29 -26.65 0.34 -2.43
N GLN A 30 -27.83 0.92 -2.64
CA GLN A 30 -28.19 2.24 -2.14
C GLN A 30 -28.18 2.30 -0.61
N ALA A 31 -28.67 1.26 0.08
CA ALA A 31 -28.65 1.20 1.53
C ALA A 31 -27.20 1.17 2.06
N VAL A 32 -26.31 0.39 1.43
CA VAL A 32 -24.88 0.39 1.78
C VAL A 32 -24.29 1.80 1.63
N TRP A 33 -24.56 2.49 0.52
CA TRP A 33 -24.10 3.86 0.33
C TRP A 33 -24.63 4.81 1.42
N GLN A 34 -25.90 4.69 1.80
CA GLN A 34 -26.49 5.49 2.88
C GLN A 34 -25.83 5.20 4.24
N TYR A 35 -25.48 3.94 4.51
CA TYR A 35 -24.78 3.55 5.75
C TYR A 35 -23.38 4.13 5.80
N GLU A 36 -22.62 4.06 4.70
CA GLU A 36 -21.25 4.59 4.61
C GLU A 36 -21.20 6.11 4.79
N ASN A 37 -22.15 6.82 4.19
CA ASN A 37 -22.23 8.29 4.25
C ASN A 37 -23.03 8.80 5.46
N GLN A 38 -23.42 7.92 6.39
CA GLN A 38 -24.13 8.26 7.62
C GLN A 38 -25.51 8.93 7.40
N TYR A 39 -26.12 8.78 6.21
CA TYR A 39 -27.49 9.23 5.95
C TYR A 39 -28.53 8.37 6.66
N THR A 40 -28.20 7.11 6.98
CA THR A 40 -29.08 6.19 7.70
C THR A 40 -28.24 5.24 8.56
N VAL A 41 -28.78 4.87 9.72
CA VAL A 41 -28.13 3.89 10.60
C VAL A 41 -28.63 2.48 10.24
N PRO A 42 -27.74 1.48 10.08
CA PRO A 42 -28.16 0.11 9.84
C PRO A 42 -28.98 -0.46 11.00
N LYS A 43 -29.96 -1.32 10.69
CA LYS A 43 -30.69 -2.08 11.72
C LYS A 43 -29.75 -3.02 12.46
N PHE A 44 -30.11 -3.39 13.69
CA PHE A 44 -29.31 -4.30 14.53
C PHE A 44 -29.01 -5.64 13.84
N GLU A 45 -29.97 -6.18 13.09
CA GLU A 45 -29.81 -7.38 12.27
C GLU A 45 -28.67 -7.23 11.25
N VAL A 46 -28.64 -6.11 10.51
CA VAL A 46 -27.58 -5.81 9.54
C VAL A 46 -26.23 -5.68 10.25
N VAL A 47 -26.16 -4.97 11.38
CA VAL A 47 -24.92 -4.86 12.17
C VAL A 47 -24.41 -6.24 12.61
N ASN A 48 -25.30 -7.16 12.98
CA ASN A 48 -24.93 -8.52 13.36
C ASN A 48 -24.41 -9.37 12.19
N GLU A 49 -24.94 -9.20 10.98
CA GLU A 49 -24.40 -9.90 9.82
C GLU A 49 -23.03 -9.34 9.42
N VAL A 50 -22.88 -8.01 9.43
CA VAL A 50 -21.61 -7.33 9.16
C VAL A 50 -20.52 -7.72 10.17
N LYS A 51 -20.84 -7.77 11.48
CA LYS A 51 -19.85 -8.13 12.52
C LYS A 51 -19.33 -9.56 12.34
N LYS A 52 -20.22 -10.50 11.98
CA LYS A 52 -19.87 -11.90 11.73
C LYS A 52 -19.01 -12.00 10.49
N MET A 53 -19.44 -11.38 9.40
CA MET A 53 -18.74 -11.40 8.12
C MET A 53 -17.31 -10.88 8.21
N PHE A 54 -17.09 -9.77 8.91
CA PHE A 54 -15.75 -9.18 9.05
C PHE A 54 -15.02 -9.60 10.32
N SER A 55 -15.58 -10.51 11.13
CA SER A 55 -14.99 -10.97 12.39
C SER A 55 -14.60 -9.84 13.35
N VAL A 56 -15.44 -8.80 13.45
CA VAL A 56 -15.24 -7.65 14.35
C VAL A 56 -16.30 -7.62 15.45
N ARG A 57 -16.02 -6.91 16.54
CA ARG A 57 -17.03 -6.63 17.59
C ARG A 57 -18.00 -5.56 17.09
N SER A 58 -19.28 -5.62 17.47
CA SER A 58 -20.26 -4.57 17.12
C SER A 58 -19.77 -3.17 17.50
N GLN A 59 -19.11 -3.06 18.67
CA GLN A 59 -18.52 -1.81 19.17
C GLN A 59 -17.56 -1.15 18.17
N PHE A 60 -16.94 -1.92 17.27
CA PHE A 60 -16.06 -1.39 16.23
C PHE A 60 -16.73 -0.25 15.46
N PHE A 61 -17.99 -0.40 15.07
CA PHE A 61 -18.73 0.61 14.30
C PHE A 61 -19.21 1.81 15.12
N TYR A 62 -19.05 1.79 16.45
CA TYR A 62 -19.51 2.84 17.36
C TYR A 62 -18.38 3.59 18.05
N THR A 63 -17.13 3.30 17.70
CA THR A 63 -15.94 4.07 18.12
C THR A 63 -15.46 4.95 16.97
N GLN A 64 -14.82 6.07 17.32
CA GLN A 64 -14.24 6.99 16.34
C GLN A 64 -13.40 6.25 15.28
N PRO A 65 -13.47 6.68 14.00
CA PRO A 65 -12.55 6.23 12.96
C PRO A 65 -11.11 6.47 13.39
N PHE A 66 -10.24 5.53 13.07
CA PHE A 66 -8.82 5.58 13.45
C PHE A 66 -7.89 5.44 12.25
N VAL A 67 -8.34 4.80 11.16
CA VAL A 67 -7.60 4.70 9.91
C VAL A 67 -7.77 6.01 9.16
N LYS A 68 -6.66 6.64 8.77
CA LYS A 68 -6.66 7.78 7.86
C LYS A 68 -6.25 7.29 6.48
N GLN A 69 -6.82 7.86 5.43
CA GLN A 69 -6.36 7.63 4.07
C GLN A 69 -5.01 8.31 3.89
N VAL A 70 -3.93 7.53 3.94
CA VAL A 70 -2.55 8.02 3.81
C VAL A 70 -1.88 7.51 2.55
N SER A 71 -2.50 6.58 1.84
CA SER A 71 -2.03 6.09 0.55
C SER A 71 -2.94 6.56 -0.58
N LYS A 72 -2.35 6.81 -1.75
CA LYS A 72 -3.09 7.21 -2.95
C LYS A 72 -3.18 6.03 -3.91
N ILE A 73 -4.30 5.93 -4.61
CA ILE A 73 -4.46 4.90 -5.65
C ILE A 73 -3.42 5.11 -6.74
N GLU A 74 -3.10 6.37 -7.05
CA GLU A 74 -2.11 6.79 -8.04
C GLU A 74 -0.66 6.50 -7.62
N SER A 75 -0.41 6.35 -6.31
CA SER A 75 0.94 6.03 -5.81
C SER A 75 1.23 4.54 -5.77
N ILE A 76 0.25 3.70 -6.13
CA ILE A 76 0.46 2.28 -6.33
C ILE A 76 0.66 2.09 -7.83
N ALA A 77 1.78 1.48 -8.23
CA ALA A 77 2.21 1.31 -9.63
C ALA A 77 1.33 0.34 -10.46
N TYR A 78 0.02 0.29 -10.23
CA TYR A 78 -0.93 -0.46 -11.05
C TYR A 78 -1.52 0.42 -12.15
N ARG A 79 -1.44 -0.07 -13.39
CA ARG A 79 -2.23 0.43 -14.52
C ARG A 79 -3.72 0.26 -14.20
N ALA A 80 -4.37 1.32 -13.74
CA ALA A 80 -5.80 1.36 -13.40
C ALA A 80 -6.70 1.53 -14.63
N GLU A 81 -6.50 0.69 -15.66
CA GLU A 81 -7.19 0.82 -16.94
C GLU A 81 -8.63 0.27 -16.92
N ASP A 82 -8.97 -0.63 -15.98
CA ASP A 82 -10.30 -1.29 -15.90
C ASP A 82 -10.95 -1.26 -14.49
N ARG A 83 -12.17 -1.79 -14.37
CA ARG A 83 -12.94 -1.77 -13.10
C ARG A 83 -12.31 -2.65 -12.02
N ASP A 84 -11.77 -3.80 -12.40
CA ASP A 84 -11.19 -4.77 -11.47
C ASP A 84 -9.85 -4.29 -10.91
N SER A 85 -9.03 -3.64 -11.74
CA SER A 85 -7.81 -2.96 -11.32
C SER A 85 -8.09 -1.83 -10.32
N ARG A 86 -9.13 -1.01 -10.52
CA ARG A 86 -9.53 0.03 -9.54
C ARG A 86 -9.99 -0.56 -8.22
N LYS A 87 -10.81 -1.61 -8.26
CA LYS A 87 -11.27 -2.34 -7.06
C LYS A 87 -10.08 -2.90 -6.29
N LYS A 88 -9.11 -3.47 -7.00
CA LYS A 88 -7.88 -4.03 -6.42
C LYS A 88 -6.99 -2.96 -5.83
N ALA A 89 -6.75 -1.87 -6.56
CA ALA A 89 -5.97 -0.74 -6.07
C ALA A 89 -6.56 -0.17 -4.77
N LYS A 90 -7.89 0.00 -4.69
CA LYS A 90 -8.56 0.45 -3.47
C LYS A 90 -8.38 -0.50 -2.29
N MET A 91 -8.40 -1.80 -2.53
CA MET A 91 -8.12 -2.82 -1.52
C MET A 91 -6.66 -2.74 -1.01
N GLU A 92 -5.71 -2.49 -1.91
CA GLU A 92 -4.30 -2.33 -1.55
C GLU A 92 -4.01 -1.03 -0.80
N THR A 93 -4.64 0.08 -1.19
CA THR A 93 -4.65 1.35 -0.46
C THR A 93 -5.18 1.15 0.96
N ALA A 94 -6.36 0.53 1.10
CA ALA A 94 -6.93 0.24 2.41
C ALA A 94 -5.99 -0.64 3.26
N PHE A 95 -5.35 -1.65 2.67
CA PHE A 95 -4.38 -2.48 3.38
C PHE A 95 -3.19 -1.66 3.92
N VAL A 96 -2.62 -0.75 3.10
CA VAL A 96 -1.53 0.13 3.54
C VAL A 96 -2.00 1.09 4.63
N ASP A 97 -3.19 1.69 4.51
CA ASP A 97 -3.72 2.61 5.51
C ASP A 97 -3.93 1.94 6.87
N PHE A 98 -4.51 0.75 6.90
CA PHE A 98 -4.67 -0.04 8.12
C PHE A 98 -3.31 -0.44 8.70
N SER A 99 -2.39 -0.89 7.85
CA SER A 99 -1.05 -1.31 8.29
C SER A 99 -0.27 -0.13 8.87
N SER A 100 -0.30 1.04 8.21
CA SER A 100 0.34 2.26 8.69
C SER A 100 -0.18 2.65 10.06
N TYR A 101 -1.50 2.62 10.28
CA TYR A 101 -2.06 2.92 11.59
C TYR A 101 -1.52 1.99 12.69
N PHE A 102 -1.53 0.67 12.46
CA PHE A 102 -1.06 -0.27 13.48
C PHE A 102 0.45 -0.18 13.71
N LEU A 103 1.22 0.04 12.64
CA LEU A 103 2.66 0.28 12.75
C LEU A 103 2.94 1.53 13.58
N ASP A 104 2.25 2.65 13.30
CA ASP A 104 2.38 3.88 14.11
C ASP A 104 2.10 3.59 15.59
N LYS A 105 1.06 2.80 15.89
CA LYS A 105 0.72 2.40 17.27
C LYS A 105 1.77 1.52 17.94
N PHE A 106 2.38 0.59 17.20
CA PHE A 106 3.44 -0.25 17.75
C PHE A 106 4.76 0.51 17.91
N GLU A 107 5.00 1.51 17.07
CA GLU A 107 6.20 2.33 17.07
C GLU A 107 6.19 3.48 18.08
N GLU A 108 5.05 3.81 18.71
CA GLU A 108 4.92 4.91 19.69
C GLU A 108 5.99 4.88 20.80
N LYS A 109 6.54 3.69 21.10
CA LYS A 109 7.56 3.47 22.13
C LYS A 109 8.87 2.90 21.59
N LEU A 110 9.05 2.87 20.28
CA LEU A 110 10.24 2.34 19.62
C LEU A 110 11.04 3.47 18.97
N ILE A 111 12.32 3.21 18.75
CA ILE A 111 13.19 4.09 17.95
C ILE A 111 13.22 3.47 16.56
N PRO A 112 12.55 4.07 15.55
CA PRO A 112 12.57 3.55 14.20
C PRO A 112 13.97 3.70 13.59
N PRO A 113 14.31 2.88 12.58
CA PRO A 113 15.56 3.04 11.86
C PRO A 113 15.67 4.41 11.19
N LEU A 114 16.91 4.83 10.92
CA LEU A 114 17.18 5.99 10.09
C LEU A 114 16.51 5.81 8.72
N ASN A 115 15.75 6.82 8.30
CA ASN A 115 15.05 6.83 7.01
C ASN A 115 16.03 7.15 5.86
N THR A 116 17.06 6.31 5.72
CA THR A 116 18.10 6.40 4.69
C THR A 116 17.50 6.34 3.30
N ILE A 117 16.40 5.61 3.12
CA ILE A 117 15.74 5.48 1.82
C ILE A 117 15.20 6.83 1.30
N SER A 118 14.69 7.70 2.18
CA SER A 118 14.23 9.03 1.77
C SER A 118 15.39 9.91 1.29
N ALA A 119 16.52 9.88 2.02
CA ALA A 119 17.72 10.61 1.61
C ALA A 119 18.28 10.08 0.28
N LEU A 120 18.31 8.75 0.11
CA LEU A 120 18.73 8.12 -1.14
C LEU A 120 17.83 8.53 -2.31
N ARG A 121 16.51 8.59 -2.11
CA ARG A 121 15.56 9.05 -3.15
C ARG A 121 15.86 10.47 -3.60
N GLU A 122 16.11 11.40 -2.68
CA GLU A 122 16.48 12.78 -3.01
C GLU A 122 17.81 12.86 -3.78
N GLU A 123 18.79 12.03 -3.44
CA GLU A 123 20.05 11.91 -4.19
C GLU A 123 19.81 11.38 -5.60
N VAL A 124 18.98 10.35 -5.76
CA VAL A 124 18.60 9.80 -7.07
C VAL A 124 17.90 10.83 -7.94
N ILE A 125 16.95 11.61 -7.40
CA ILE A 125 16.27 12.68 -8.14
C ILE A 125 17.27 13.72 -8.66
N LYS A 126 18.26 14.10 -7.86
CA LYS A 126 19.32 15.04 -8.29
C LYS A 126 20.18 14.46 -9.40
N LEU A 127 20.56 13.19 -9.31
CA LEU A 127 21.32 12.49 -10.34
C LEU A 127 20.54 12.42 -11.66
N SER A 128 19.25 12.07 -11.59
CA SER A 128 18.38 12.02 -12.78
C SER A 128 18.22 13.39 -13.45
N ASN A 129 18.06 14.47 -12.68
CA ASN A 129 17.93 15.82 -13.24
C ASN A 129 19.24 16.37 -13.80
N ALA A 130 20.40 15.94 -13.29
CA ALA A 130 21.71 16.36 -13.81
C ALA A 130 22.06 15.66 -15.14
N ASN A 131 21.49 14.48 -15.38
CA ASN A 131 21.78 13.64 -16.55
C ASN A 131 20.71 13.74 -17.65
N SER A 132 19.74 14.66 -17.55
CA SER A 132 18.62 14.80 -18.51
C SER A 132 19.03 15.23 -19.93
N ASP A 133 20.31 15.59 -20.13
CA ASP A 133 20.88 15.96 -21.43
C ASP A 133 21.54 14.77 -22.17
N PHE A 134 21.57 13.57 -21.57
CA PHE A 134 22.17 12.38 -22.19
C PHE A 134 21.10 11.42 -22.72
N ASP A 135 21.18 11.11 -24.01
CA ASP A 135 20.36 10.15 -24.78
C ASP A 135 20.49 8.68 -24.33
N ASN A 136 20.99 8.41 -23.12
CA ASN A 136 21.33 7.08 -22.65
C ASN A 136 20.73 6.74 -21.27
N ASP A 137 19.42 6.50 -21.27
CA ASP A 137 18.63 6.10 -20.09
C ASP A 137 19.19 4.85 -19.38
N SER A 138 19.80 3.91 -20.13
CA SER A 138 20.38 2.69 -19.55
C SER A 138 21.48 3.02 -18.54
N VAL A 139 22.52 3.74 -18.98
CA VAL A 139 23.68 4.11 -18.16
C VAL A 139 23.27 4.83 -16.87
N THR A 140 22.21 5.64 -16.94
CA THR A 140 21.67 6.34 -15.77
C THR A 140 21.03 5.38 -14.75
N LEU A 141 20.29 4.36 -15.22
CA LEU A 141 19.69 3.35 -14.34
C LEU A 141 20.75 2.44 -13.68
N GLU A 142 21.80 2.06 -14.41
CA GLU A 142 22.91 1.30 -13.81
C GLU A 142 23.65 2.10 -12.73
N GLN A 143 23.88 3.40 -12.96
CA GLN A 143 24.46 4.30 -11.97
C GLN A 143 23.58 4.45 -10.72
N ILE A 144 22.26 4.60 -10.90
CA ILE A 144 21.32 4.69 -9.78
C ILE A 144 21.30 3.38 -8.99
N ALA A 145 21.26 2.23 -9.67
CA ALA A 145 21.29 0.92 -9.02
C ALA A 145 22.58 0.74 -8.20
N GLU A 146 23.72 1.14 -8.75
CA GLU A 146 25.01 1.05 -8.05
C GLU A 146 25.10 2.00 -6.86
N HIS A 147 24.65 3.25 -7.02
CA HIS A 147 24.57 4.22 -5.93
C HIS A 147 23.67 3.71 -4.79
N ALA A 148 22.53 3.12 -5.13
CA ALA A 148 21.62 2.52 -4.16
C ALA A 148 22.28 1.35 -3.39
N ARG A 149 22.98 0.43 -4.08
CA ARG A 149 23.71 -0.67 -3.42
C ARG A 149 24.75 -0.14 -2.44
N GLN A 150 25.53 0.86 -2.84
CA GLN A 150 26.58 1.45 -2.01
C GLN A 150 26.00 2.16 -0.79
N LYS A 151 24.97 2.99 -0.99
CA LYS A 151 24.33 3.76 0.09
C LYS A 151 23.61 2.87 1.11
N LEU A 152 23.00 1.79 0.65
CA LEU A 152 22.31 0.83 1.51
C LEU A 152 23.26 -0.25 2.06
N HIS A 153 24.55 -0.22 1.70
CA HIS A 153 25.55 -1.22 2.08
C HIS A 153 25.08 -2.65 1.80
N ILE A 154 24.58 -2.90 0.58
CA ILE A 154 24.15 -4.22 0.12
C ILE A 154 25.32 -4.86 -0.64
N HIS A 155 25.84 -5.96 -0.12
CA HIS A 155 26.93 -6.71 -0.75
C HIS A 155 26.43 -7.99 -1.40
N GLU A 156 25.39 -8.60 -0.84
CA GLU A 156 24.80 -9.84 -1.33
C GLU A 156 23.28 -9.78 -1.41
N ASN A 157 22.69 -10.51 -2.36
CA ASN A 157 21.24 -10.55 -2.55
C ASN A 157 20.48 -11.06 -1.31
N LYS A 158 21.09 -11.88 -0.46
CA LYS A 158 20.46 -12.39 0.77
C LYS A 158 20.23 -11.31 1.83
N GLU A 159 20.95 -10.19 1.74
CA GLU A 159 20.86 -9.07 2.69
C GLU A 159 19.75 -8.09 2.32
N LEU A 160 19.21 -8.20 1.10
CA LEU A 160 18.34 -7.18 0.50
C LEU A 160 17.13 -6.85 1.38
N LEU A 161 16.41 -7.86 1.86
CA LEU A 161 15.25 -7.67 2.74
C LEU A 161 15.62 -6.88 3.99
N TYR A 162 16.62 -7.37 4.73
CA TYR A 162 17.05 -6.77 5.99
C TYR A 162 17.57 -5.34 5.81
N LYS A 163 18.39 -5.10 4.78
CA LYS A 163 18.96 -3.78 4.51
C LYS A 163 17.88 -2.78 4.10
N LEU A 164 16.86 -3.21 3.36
CA LEU A 164 15.73 -2.38 3.02
C LEU A 164 14.89 -2.02 4.26
N GLU A 165 14.55 -2.98 5.10
CA GLU A 165 13.86 -2.72 6.37
C GLU A 165 14.65 -1.75 7.25
N MET A 166 15.96 -1.95 7.35
CA MET A 166 16.85 -1.09 8.13
C MET A 166 17.08 0.29 7.53
N SER A 167 16.72 0.50 6.27
CA SER A 167 16.74 1.82 5.62
C SER A 167 15.46 2.63 5.86
N GLY A 168 14.47 2.05 6.54
CA GLY A 168 13.17 2.67 6.83
C GLY A 168 12.03 2.22 5.93
N VAL A 169 12.22 1.16 5.13
CA VAL A 169 11.16 0.61 4.26
C VAL A 169 10.32 -0.42 5.02
N TYR A 170 9.00 -0.21 5.04
CA TYR A 170 8.06 -1.17 5.62
C TYR A 170 7.77 -2.29 4.62
N ILE A 171 8.23 -3.50 4.93
CA ILE A 171 8.03 -4.66 4.06
C ILE A 171 7.00 -5.59 4.67
N LEU A 172 5.87 -5.77 3.96
CA LEU A 172 4.75 -6.59 4.41
C LEU A 172 4.47 -7.72 3.41
N GLU A 173 3.87 -8.80 3.88
CA GLU A 173 3.38 -9.88 3.02
C GLU A 173 1.86 -9.96 3.02
N LYS A 174 1.28 -10.22 1.85
CA LYS A 174 -0.17 -10.42 1.69
C LYS A 174 -0.46 -11.49 0.63
N ASN A 175 -1.59 -12.18 0.78
CA ASN A 175 -2.12 -12.97 -0.32
C ASN A 175 -2.82 -12.04 -1.33
N MET A 176 -2.17 -11.80 -2.46
CA MET A 176 -2.60 -10.85 -3.49
C MET A 176 -3.26 -11.52 -4.71
N GLY A 177 -3.52 -12.84 -4.62
CA GLY A 177 -3.98 -13.65 -5.74
C GLY A 177 -2.84 -14.11 -6.65
N ALA A 178 -3.17 -14.53 -7.88
CA ALA A 178 -2.18 -15.06 -8.84
C ALA A 178 -1.53 -13.98 -9.73
N SER A 179 -2.15 -12.81 -9.86
CA SER A 179 -1.78 -11.81 -10.87
C SER A 179 -0.81 -10.74 -10.38
N ILE A 180 -0.53 -10.69 -9.08
CA ILE A 180 0.36 -9.67 -8.50
C ILE A 180 1.48 -10.35 -7.75
N ASP A 181 2.69 -9.93 -8.09
CA ASP A 181 3.90 -10.40 -7.46
C ASP A 181 4.32 -9.54 -6.26
N ALA A 182 4.27 -8.22 -6.40
CA ALA A 182 4.52 -7.22 -5.37
C ALA A 182 3.98 -5.85 -5.82
N TYR A 183 3.98 -4.89 -4.90
CA TYR A 183 3.92 -3.45 -5.19
C TYR A 183 4.64 -2.65 -4.13
N SER A 184 4.90 -1.39 -4.45
CA SER A 184 5.45 -0.40 -3.54
C SER A 184 4.66 0.90 -3.59
N THR A 185 4.73 1.67 -2.51
CA THR A 185 4.11 2.98 -2.45
C THR A 185 4.72 3.85 -1.35
N TRP A 186 4.62 5.17 -1.53
CA TRP A 186 4.90 6.14 -0.47
C TRP A 186 3.57 6.61 0.12
N THR A 187 3.45 6.60 1.44
CA THR A 187 2.33 7.29 2.11
C THR A 187 2.51 8.80 2.04
N GLU A 188 1.43 9.55 2.21
CA GLU A 188 1.43 11.02 2.29
C GLU A 188 2.34 11.54 3.41
N ASN A 189 2.52 10.75 4.47
CA ASN A 189 3.42 11.05 5.58
C ASN A 189 4.89 10.68 5.30
N GLY A 190 5.22 10.27 4.07
CA GLY A 190 6.59 9.95 3.66
C GLY A 190 7.10 8.59 4.18
N LYS A 191 6.20 7.63 4.46
CA LYS A 191 6.61 6.25 4.81
C LYS A 191 6.65 5.38 3.55
N PRO A 192 7.77 4.73 3.22
CA PRO A 192 7.85 3.82 2.08
C PRO A 192 7.39 2.41 2.45
N PHE A 193 6.51 1.84 1.65
CA PHE A 193 6.01 0.47 1.79
C PHE A 193 6.40 -0.38 0.58
N ILE A 194 6.77 -1.62 0.83
CA ILE A 194 6.80 -2.71 -0.16
C ILE A 194 5.88 -3.81 0.36
N VAL A 195 4.95 -4.25 -0.47
CA VAL A 195 4.04 -5.36 -0.15
C VAL A 195 4.29 -6.50 -1.12
N LEU A 196 4.72 -7.63 -0.59
CA LEU A 196 5.06 -8.84 -1.34
C LEU A 196 3.89 -9.82 -1.35
N GLY A 197 3.68 -10.46 -2.50
CA GLY A 197 2.77 -11.60 -2.62
C GLY A 197 3.32 -12.84 -1.90
N ASN A 198 2.48 -13.54 -1.14
CA ASN A 198 2.89 -14.71 -0.33
C ASN A 198 2.83 -16.08 -1.05
N LYS A 199 2.60 -16.12 -2.37
CA LYS A 199 2.60 -17.39 -3.13
C LYS A 199 4.02 -17.93 -3.27
N LYS A 200 4.17 -19.26 -3.13
CA LYS A 200 5.42 -20.06 -3.18
C LYS A 200 6.42 -19.60 -4.25
N LYS A 201 7.22 -18.58 -3.93
CA LYS A 201 8.29 -18.04 -4.77
C LYS A 201 9.64 -18.53 -4.27
N SER A 202 10.56 -18.78 -5.20
CA SER A 202 11.96 -19.02 -4.85
C SER A 202 12.56 -17.78 -4.18
N ALA A 203 13.59 -17.96 -3.36
CA ALA A 203 14.33 -16.84 -2.76
C ALA A 203 14.84 -15.86 -3.84
N VAL A 204 15.24 -16.38 -5.00
CA VAL A 204 15.69 -15.58 -6.15
C VAL A 204 14.58 -14.66 -6.67
N ARG A 205 13.36 -15.19 -6.87
CA ARG A 205 12.24 -14.36 -7.33
C ARG A 205 11.89 -13.29 -6.31
N ARG A 206 11.96 -13.63 -5.02
CA ARG A 206 11.69 -12.69 -3.95
C ARG A 206 12.70 -11.54 -3.88
N ASN A 207 13.98 -11.84 -4.09
CA ASN A 207 15.02 -10.81 -4.19
C ASN A 207 14.83 -9.93 -5.43
N PHE A 208 14.42 -10.52 -6.55
CA PHE A 208 14.08 -9.76 -7.75
C PHE A 208 12.90 -8.81 -7.50
N ASP A 209 11.82 -9.30 -6.90
CA ASP A 209 10.64 -8.49 -6.58
C ASP A 209 11.03 -7.33 -5.63
N LEU A 210 11.82 -7.59 -4.58
CA LEU A 210 12.33 -6.55 -3.68
C LEU A 210 13.16 -5.48 -4.42
N ALA A 211 14.08 -5.89 -5.30
CA ALA A 211 14.91 -4.96 -6.06
C ALA A 211 14.09 -4.16 -7.07
N HIS A 212 13.09 -4.79 -7.69
CA HIS A 212 12.16 -4.15 -8.62
C HIS A 212 11.34 -3.06 -7.90
N GLU A 213 10.76 -3.40 -6.74
CA GLU A 213 9.99 -2.45 -5.94
C GLU A 213 10.84 -1.34 -5.33
N LEU A 214 12.10 -1.62 -4.95
CA LEU A 214 13.06 -0.58 -4.58
C LEU A 214 13.26 0.41 -5.74
N GLY A 215 13.41 -0.09 -6.96
CA GLY A 215 13.49 0.72 -8.16
C GLY A 215 12.31 1.69 -8.26
N HIS A 216 11.08 1.21 -8.09
CA HIS A 216 9.89 2.07 -8.07
C HIS A 216 9.93 3.11 -6.95
N LEU A 217 10.29 2.74 -5.72
CA LEU A 217 10.38 3.71 -4.62
C LEU A 217 11.37 4.84 -4.88
N LEU A 218 12.49 4.55 -5.54
CA LEU A 218 13.54 5.52 -5.88
C LEU A 218 13.21 6.34 -7.12
N LEU A 219 12.70 5.69 -8.17
CA LEU A 219 12.56 6.25 -9.52
C LEU A 219 11.18 6.83 -9.81
N TYR A 220 10.15 6.52 -9.03
CA TYR A 220 8.80 7.05 -9.25
C TYR A 220 8.76 8.55 -8.87
N LEU A 221 9.36 9.35 -9.76
CA LEU A 221 8.95 10.70 -10.11
C LEU A 221 7.55 10.60 -10.72
N LYS A 222 6.73 11.63 -10.52
CA LYS A 222 5.49 11.87 -11.27
C LYS A 222 5.59 11.36 -12.72
N MET A 223 5.05 10.18 -13.01
CA MET A 223 4.77 9.74 -14.39
C MET A 223 3.55 10.48 -14.96
N ASN A 224 3.48 11.80 -14.73
CA ASN A 224 2.73 12.74 -15.56
C ASN A 224 3.67 13.26 -16.66
N ILE A 225 4.36 12.35 -17.35
CA ILE A 225 4.77 12.61 -18.72
C ILE A 225 3.47 12.56 -19.52
N LYS A 226 2.83 13.72 -19.66
CA LYS A 226 1.88 13.95 -20.74
C LYS A 226 2.57 13.46 -22.02
N ARG A 227 2.04 12.39 -22.62
CA ARG A 227 1.97 12.33 -24.07
C ARG A 227 0.77 13.17 -24.51
#